data_AF-A0A2W7G1J9-F1
#
_entry.id   AF-A0A2W7G1J9-F1
#
_cell.length_a   1.000
_cell.length_b   1.000
_cell.length_c   1.000
_cell.angle_alpha   90.00
_cell.angle_beta   90.00
_cell.angle_gamma   90.00
#
_symmetry.space_group_name_H-M   'P 1'
#
loop_
_entity.id
_entity.type
_entity.pdbx_description
1 polymer ?
#
loop_
_entity_poly.entity_id
_entity_poly.type
_entity_poly.pdbx_seq_one_letter_code
_entity_poly.pdbx_strand_id
1 'polypeptide(L)'
;MKKTTKFLLALGSIVSLTTLPLIAAKCGGTKEESKSETTTTNEEVTVDTIAKNLKDILVVTSDVKTKDGLDKLKKDSSKYTLWYDRKIERIVMVEGTNPPFGKKFDGEKWGIFDLNDKGSTIKSPYQLVNAKEPIFKGTSLSTRLDFTLDAKKETITIEYKVGKFLGKDNDPDVSKESNKSTISIK
;
A
#
# COMPACT_ATOMS: atom_id res chain seq x y z
N MET A 1 25.59 35.12 -35.65
CA MET A 1 26.83 34.31 -35.55
C MET A 1 26.52 33.01 -34.83
N LYS A 2 26.92 31.88 -35.41
CA LYS A 2 26.66 30.51 -34.92
C LYS A 2 27.73 30.12 -33.89
N LYS A 3 27.35 29.44 -32.79
CA LYS A 3 28.23 28.48 -32.09
C LYS A 3 27.41 27.31 -31.58
N THR A 4 27.54 26.19 -32.27
CA THR A 4 27.09 24.84 -31.89
C THR A 4 28.19 24.18 -31.07
N THR A 5 27.86 23.55 -29.95
CA THR A 5 28.77 22.59 -29.29
C THR A 5 28.05 21.26 -29.16
N LYS A 6 28.50 20.30 -29.97
CA LYS A 6 28.13 18.88 -29.94
C LYS A 6 29.04 18.21 -28.91
N PHE A 7 28.47 17.51 -27.93
CA PHE A 7 29.23 16.60 -27.08
C PHE A 7 29.00 15.16 -27.55
N LEU A 8 30.12 14.47 -27.75
CA LEU A 8 30.26 13.14 -28.33
C LEU A 8 29.92 12.03 -27.33
N LEU A 9 29.31 11.00 -27.92
CA LEU A 9 29.28 9.57 -27.56
C LEU A 9 30.42 9.06 -26.66
N ALA A 10 30.05 8.24 -25.68
CA ALA A 10 30.89 7.17 -25.14
C ALA A 10 30.04 5.88 -25.05
N LEU A 11 30.29 4.96 -25.97
CA LEU A 11 29.84 3.57 -25.92
C LEU A 11 30.75 2.82 -24.94
N GLY A 12 30.17 2.36 -23.82
CA GLY A 12 30.87 1.61 -22.78
C GLY A 12 30.48 0.13 -22.80
N SER A 13 31.34 -0.66 -23.44
CA SER A 13 31.79 -2.02 -23.10
C SER A 13 30.80 -3.13 -22.72
N ILE A 14 30.82 -4.15 -23.58
CA ILE A 14 30.31 -5.52 -23.42
C ILE A 14 30.95 -6.16 -22.17
N VAL A 15 30.14 -6.72 -21.27
CA VAL A 15 30.62 -7.52 -20.14
C VAL A 15 30.33 -9.00 -20.41
N SER A 16 31.42 -9.69 -20.72
CA SER A 16 31.75 -11.12 -20.55
C SER A 16 30.63 -12.11 -20.24
N LEU A 17 30.36 -13.02 -21.20
CA LEU A 17 29.77 -14.33 -20.88
C LEU A 17 30.77 -15.12 -20.02
N THR A 18 30.43 -15.31 -18.75
CA THR A 18 31.12 -16.28 -17.91
C THR A 18 30.69 -17.69 -18.33
N THR A 19 31.63 -18.40 -18.95
CA THR A 19 31.50 -19.83 -19.24
C THR A 19 31.42 -20.60 -17.91
N LEU A 20 30.29 -21.26 -17.66
CA LEU A 20 30.15 -22.21 -16.56
C LEU A 20 31.13 -23.38 -16.77
N PRO A 21 31.81 -23.87 -15.71
CA PRO A 21 32.60 -25.09 -15.81
C PRO A 21 31.66 -26.28 -16.01
N LEU A 22 31.90 -27.05 -17.06
CA LEU A 22 31.34 -28.39 -17.24
C LEU A 22 31.79 -29.26 -16.06
N ILE A 23 30.85 -29.63 -15.20
CA ILE A 23 31.06 -30.57 -14.11
C ILE A 23 31.24 -31.96 -14.73
N ALA A 24 32.47 -32.49 -14.68
CA ALA A 24 32.74 -33.90 -14.91
C ALA A 24 32.23 -34.70 -13.71
N ALA A 25 31.17 -35.49 -13.91
CA ALA A 25 30.71 -36.46 -12.92
C ALA A 25 31.28 -37.84 -13.25
N LYS A 26 32.23 -38.25 -12.41
CA LYS A 26 32.75 -39.60 -12.24
C LYS A 26 31.63 -40.53 -11.74
N CYS A 27 31.58 -41.76 -12.28
CA CYS A 27 30.69 -42.82 -11.83
C CYS A 27 30.71 -43.03 -10.31
N GLY A 28 29.53 -43.29 -9.73
CA GLY A 28 29.44 -44.05 -8.48
C GLY A 28 28.27 -43.69 -7.56
N GLY A 29 27.08 -44.21 -7.89
CA GLY A 29 26.05 -44.62 -6.91
C GLY A 29 25.36 -43.56 -6.04
N THR A 30 24.13 -43.90 -5.63
CA THR A 30 23.36 -43.34 -4.50
C THR A 30 22.18 -42.42 -4.87
N LYS A 31 21.00 -43.04 -4.74
CA LYS A 31 19.68 -42.56 -4.28
C LYS A 31 18.99 -41.44 -5.04
N GLU A 32 17.84 -41.81 -5.59
CA GLU A 32 16.70 -40.93 -5.83
C GLU A 32 16.37 -40.14 -4.56
N GLU A 33 16.65 -38.84 -4.58
CA GLU A 33 15.90 -37.86 -3.82
C GLU A 33 15.15 -37.01 -4.83
N SER A 34 13.83 -37.17 -4.83
CA SER A 34 12.87 -36.31 -5.51
C SER A 34 13.00 -34.90 -4.95
N LYS A 35 13.95 -34.14 -5.50
CA LYS A 35 14.04 -32.70 -5.30
C LYS A 35 12.79 -32.10 -5.92
N SER A 36 11.80 -31.83 -5.09
CA SER A 36 10.68 -30.96 -5.40
C SER A 36 11.27 -29.67 -5.97
N GLU A 37 11.19 -29.53 -7.29
CA GLU A 37 11.30 -28.25 -7.97
C GLU A 37 10.16 -27.40 -7.43
N THR A 38 10.45 -26.66 -6.36
CA THR A 38 9.68 -25.47 -6.06
C THR A 38 10.03 -24.48 -7.16
N THR A 39 9.33 -24.61 -8.29
CA THR A 39 9.22 -23.57 -9.30
C THR A 39 8.72 -22.36 -8.53
N THR A 40 9.67 -21.51 -8.13
CA THR A 40 9.34 -20.19 -7.61
C THR A 40 8.92 -19.43 -8.84
N THR A 41 7.65 -19.58 -9.21
CA THR A 41 6.99 -18.70 -10.14
C THR A 41 7.26 -17.30 -9.59
N ASN A 42 8.07 -16.52 -10.31
CA ASN A 42 8.15 -15.08 -10.08
C ASN A 42 6.76 -14.52 -10.42
N GLU A 43 5.80 -14.69 -9.50
CA GLU A 43 4.50 -14.08 -9.61
C GLU A 43 4.73 -12.58 -9.56
N GLU A 44 4.40 -11.91 -10.66
CA GLU A 44 4.40 -10.46 -10.72
C GLU A 44 3.53 -9.91 -9.58
N VAL A 45 4.09 -9.00 -8.77
CA VAL A 45 3.37 -8.40 -7.65
C VAL A 45 2.36 -7.38 -8.18
N THR A 46 1.14 -7.85 -8.40
CA THR A 46 -0.01 -7.03 -8.82
C THR A 46 -0.78 -6.48 -7.63
N VAL A 47 -1.59 -5.44 -7.85
CA VAL A 47 -2.54 -4.93 -6.83
C VAL A 47 -3.52 -6.01 -6.35
N ASP A 48 -3.90 -6.93 -7.23
CA ASP A 48 -4.80 -8.05 -6.90
C ASP A 48 -4.10 -9.08 -6.00
N THR A 49 -2.84 -9.43 -6.27
CA THR A 49 -2.05 -10.34 -5.43
C THR A 49 -1.82 -9.77 -4.03
N ILE A 50 -1.56 -8.46 -3.94
CA ILE A 50 -1.46 -7.76 -2.65
C ILE A 50 -2.81 -7.81 -1.92
N ALA A 51 -3.90 -7.41 -2.59
CA ALA A 51 -5.22 -7.32 -1.98
C ALA A 51 -5.65 -8.64 -1.32
N LYS A 52 -5.36 -9.80 -1.91
CA LYS A 52 -5.73 -11.13 -1.35
C LYS A 52 -5.27 -11.34 0.11
N ASN A 53 -4.18 -10.70 0.52
CA ASN A 53 -3.59 -10.89 1.85
C ASN A 53 -3.93 -9.79 2.86
N LEU A 54 -4.74 -8.79 2.46
CA LEU A 54 -4.98 -7.59 3.26
C LEU A 54 -6.29 -7.62 4.04
N LYS A 55 -6.62 -8.74 4.67
CA LYS A 55 -7.73 -8.81 5.62
C LYS A 55 -7.22 -8.58 7.05
N ASP A 56 -7.93 -7.74 7.80
CA ASP A 56 -7.65 -7.45 9.22
C ASP A 56 -6.20 -7.00 9.45
N ILE A 57 -5.82 -5.92 8.76
CA ILE A 57 -4.46 -5.36 8.76
C ILE A 57 -4.28 -4.21 9.75
N LEU A 58 -5.34 -3.77 10.42
CA LEU A 58 -5.30 -2.59 11.29
C LEU A 58 -4.87 -2.94 12.70
N VAL A 59 -4.15 -2.01 13.33
CA VAL A 59 -3.83 -2.00 14.76
C VAL A 59 -4.07 -0.59 15.28
N VAL A 60 -4.64 -0.45 16.47
CA VAL A 60 -4.78 0.87 17.12
C VAL A 60 -3.38 1.42 17.40
N THR A 61 -3.11 2.63 16.95
CA THR A 61 -1.78 3.23 17.14
C THR A 61 -1.55 3.63 18.59
N SER A 62 -0.29 3.66 19.01
CA SER A 62 0.12 3.99 20.38
C SER A 62 0.30 5.50 20.62
N ASP A 63 -0.18 6.34 19.72
CA ASP A 63 -0.09 7.80 19.85
C ASP A 63 -0.97 8.27 21.04
N VAL A 64 -0.44 9.19 21.84
CA VAL A 64 -1.12 9.77 23.00
C VAL A 64 -2.45 10.41 22.58
N LYS A 65 -2.54 10.93 21.35
CA LYS A 65 -3.76 11.55 20.82
C LYS A 65 -4.79 10.55 20.28
N THR A 66 -4.45 9.27 20.15
CA THR A 66 -5.37 8.27 19.56
C THR A 66 -6.62 8.09 20.39
N LYS A 67 -6.49 8.07 21.73
CA LYS A 67 -7.64 7.94 22.63
C LYS A 67 -8.63 9.10 22.45
N ASP A 68 -8.14 10.33 22.43
CA ASP A 68 -8.95 11.53 22.18
C ASP A 68 -9.68 11.45 20.82
N GLY A 69 -8.97 11.05 19.76
CA GLY A 69 -9.56 10.86 18.44
C GLY A 69 -10.65 9.78 18.42
N LEU A 70 -10.40 8.63 19.04
CA LEU A 70 -11.40 7.55 19.13
C LEU A 70 -12.62 7.95 19.97
N ASP A 71 -12.44 8.64 21.09
CA ASP A 71 -13.55 9.12 21.92
C ASP A 71 -14.41 10.14 21.17
N LYS A 72 -13.78 11.02 20.38
CA LYS A 72 -14.45 11.96 19.47
C LYS A 72 -15.25 11.23 18.38
N LEU A 73 -14.66 10.22 17.75
CA LEU A 73 -15.31 9.39 16.73
C LEU A 73 -16.54 8.66 17.29
N LYS A 74 -16.41 8.08 18.50
CA LYS A 74 -17.51 7.41 19.20
C LYS A 74 -18.64 8.37 19.56
N LYS A 75 -18.32 9.62 19.89
CA LYS A 75 -19.35 10.62 20.20
C LYS A 75 -20.22 10.93 18.97
N ASP A 76 -19.60 11.28 17.85
CA ASP A 76 -20.30 11.69 16.63
C ASP A 76 -19.47 11.37 15.37
N SER A 77 -19.59 10.15 14.86
CA SER A 77 -18.81 9.69 13.71
C SER A 77 -19.14 10.39 12.40
N SER A 78 -20.30 11.05 12.31
CA SER A 78 -20.74 11.74 11.09
C SER A 78 -19.88 12.97 10.75
N LYS A 79 -19.18 13.52 11.75
CA LYS A 79 -18.30 14.68 11.61
C LYS A 79 -16.91 14.34 11.11
N TYR A 80 -16.53 13.07 11.11
CA TYR A 80 -15.15 12.67 10.87
C TYR A 80 -14.99 11.88 9.58
N THR A 81 -13.83 12.01 8.97
CA THR A 81 -13.40 11.20 7.83
C THR A 81 -12.08 10.53 8.11
N LEU A 82 -11.92 9.32 7.57
CA LEU A 82 -10.67 8.56 7.64
C LEU A 82 -9.93 8.63 6.31
N TRP A 83 -8.60 8.74 6.39
CA TRP A 83 -7.73 8.86 5.24
C TRP A 83 -6.48 8.02 5.44
N TYR A 84 -6.03 7.33 4.39
CA TYR A 84 -4.70 6.73 4.39
C TYR A 84 -3.64 7.80 4.03
N ASP A 85 -2.75 8.07 4.97
CA ASP A 85 -1.63 8.99 4.81
C ASP A 85 -0.39 8.22 4.32
N ARG A 86 -0.18 8.24 3.00
CA ARG A 86 0.94 7.53 2.35
C ARG A 86 2.33 7.99 2.78
N LYS A 87 2.47 9.16 3.44
CA LYS A 87 3.80 9.65 3.86
C LYS A 87 4.25 9.02 5.16
N ILE A 88 3.30 8.70 6.03
CA ILE A 88 3.54 8.08 7.33
C ILE A 88 3.02 6.64 7.40
N GLU A 89 2.36 6.17 6.34
CA GLU A 89 1.83 4.82 6.15
C GLU A 89 0.79 4.41 7.21
N ARG A 90 -0.09 5.36 7.58
CA ARG A 90 -1.11 5.19 8.64
C ARG A 90 -2.48 5.68 8.21
N ILE A 91 -3.50 5.21 8.91
CA ILE A 91 -4.85 5.79 8.81
C ILE A 91 -4.97 6.93 9.81
N VAL A 92 -5.31 8.10 9.30
CA VAL A 92 -5.55 9.32 10.05
C VAL A 92 -7.04 9.67 10.01
N MET A 93 -7.51 10.28 11.08
CA MET A 93 -8.83 10.86 11.20
C MET A 93 -8.73 12.38 11.22
N VAL A 94 -9.69 13.04 10.59
CA VAL A 94 -9.89 14.49 10.67
C VAL A 94 -11.37 14.85 10.74
N GLU A 95 -11.67 16.02 11.28
CA GLU A 95 -13.02 16.60 11.25
C GLU A 95 -13.31 17.22 9.87
N GLY A 96 -14.54 17.04 9.40
CA GLY A 96 -14.99 17.50 8.09
C GLY A 96 -14.67 16.54 6.95
N THR A 97 -14.82 17.05 5.72
CA THR A 97 -14.72 16.28 4.47
C THR A 97 -13.47 16.56 3.66
N ASN A 98 -12.66 17.55 4.08
CA ASN A 98 -11.47 17.95 3.36
C ASN A 98 -10.32 16.96 3.60
N PRO A 99 -9.51 16.65 2.58
CA PRO A 99 -8.35 15.80 2.74
C PRO A 99 -7.34 16.45 3.69
N PRO A 100 -6.70 15.67 4.59
CA PRO A 100 -5.74 16.19 5.56
C PRO A 100 -4.34 16.39 4.97
N PHE A 101 -4.27 16.62 3.66
CA PHE A 101 -3.04 16.64 2.89
C PHE A 101 -2.91 17.95 2.10
N GLY A 102 -1.72 18.55 2.15
CA GLY A 102 -1.39 19.75 1.40
C GLY A 102 -1.45 21.03 2.24
N LYS A 103 -1.11 22.16 1.60
CA LYS A 103 -0.88 23.45 2.29
C LYS A 103 -2.14 24.10 2.86
N LYS A 104 -3.33 23.61 2.50
CA LYS A 104 -4.62 24.22 2.85
C LYS A 104 -5.30 23.56 4.05
N PHE A 105 -4.71 22.51 4.61
CA PHE A 105 -5.25 21.85 5.78
C PHE A 105 -4.66 22.48 7.04
N ASP A 106 -5.51 23.05 7.88
CA ASP A 106 -5.20 23.71 9.15
C ASP A 106 -5.90 23.05 10.35
N GLY A 107 -6.67 21.99 10.13
CA GLY A 107 -7.37 21.24 11.16
C GLY A 107 -6.48 20.32 11.98
N GLU A 108 -7.04 19.76 13.05
CA GLU A 108 -6.36 18.72 13.83
C GLU A 108 -6.41 17.36 13.11
N LYS A 109 -5.30 16.62 13.20
CA LYS A 109 -5.13 15.28 12.63
C LYS A 109 -4.81 14.29 13.74
N TRP A 110 -5.58 13.22 13.83
CA TRP A 110 -5.35 12.13 14.77
C TRP A 110 -4.88 10.89 14.01
N GLY A 111 -3.70 10.37 14.34
CA GLY A 111 -3.32 9.01 13.92
C GLY A 111 -4.17 8.01 14.71
N ILE A 112 -4.93 7.15 14.02
CA ILE A 112 -5.81 6.20 14.71
C ILE A 112 -5.36 4.76 14.49
N PHE A 113 -4.96 4.39 13.27
CA PHE A 113 -4.54 3.02 12.98
C PHE A 113 -3.19 2.96 12.27
N ASP A 114 -2.34 2.08 12.78
CA ASP A 114 -1.17 1.55 12.09
C ASP A 114 -1.57 0.31 11.29
N LEU A 115 -0.68 -0.10 10.37
CA LEU A 115 -0.80 -1.37 9.66
C LEU A 115 0.08 -2.43 10.33
N ASN A 116 -0.44 -3.64 10.52
CA ASN A 116 0.35 -4.79 10.97
C ASN A 116 1.24 -5.36 9.85
N ASP A 117 1.96 -6.44 10.15
CA ASP A 117 2.89 -7.08 9.22
C ASP A 117 2.26 -7.47 7.87
N LYS A 118 0.97 -7.82 7.82
CA LYS A 118 0.27 -8.11 6.56
C LYS A 118 0.14 -6.86 5.69
N GLY A 119 -0.09 -5.71 6.33
CA GLY A 119 -0.17 -4.40 5.69
C GLY A 119 1.17 -3.80 5.31
N SER A 120 2.31 -4.41 5.67
CA SER A 120 3.67 -3.91 5.33
C SER A 120 3.96 -3.78 3.83
N THR A 121 3.13 -4.43 2.99
CA THR A 121 3.16 -4.33 1.53
C THR A 121 2.51 -3.03 1.02
N ILE A 122 1.73 -2.34 1.85
CA ILE A 122 1.11 -1.05 1.56
C ILE A 122 2.10 0.07 1.85
N LYS A 123 2.99 0.26 0.89
CA LYS A 123 3.96 1.35 0.81
C LYS A 123 4.14 1.75 -0.64
N SER A 124 4.67 2.95 -0.87
CA SER A 124 4.86 3.49 -2.23
C SER A 124 5.50 2.45 -3.16
N PRO A 125 4.92 2.18 -4.35
CA PRO A 125 3.84 2.94 -5.00
C PRO A 125 2.40 2.50 -4.64
N TYR A 126 2.23 1.52 -3.75
CA TYR A 126 0.94 0.98 -3.33
C TYR A 126 0.38 1.75 -2.13
N GLN A 127 -0.95 1.85 -2.05
CA GLN A 127 -1.65 2.52 -0.96
C GLN A 127 -3.07 1.98 -0.80
N LEU A 128 -3.65 2.18 0.40
CA LEU A 128 -5.07 1.94 0.62
C LEU A 128 -5.88 3.04 -0.07
N VAL A 129 -6.93 2.63 -0.77
CA VAL A 129 -7.84 3.53 -1.48
C VAL A 129 -9.29 3.20 -1.16
N ASN A 130 -10.19 4.13 -1.42
CA ASN A 130 -11.62 3.94 -1.18
C ASN A 130 -12.14 2.68 -1.91
N ALA A 131 -12.96 1.88 -1.23
CA ALA A 131 -13.49 0.65 -1.79
C ALA A 131 -14.48 0.87 -2.95
N LYS A 132 -15.26 1.96 -2.91
CA LYS A 132 -16.32 2.26 -3.87
C LYS A 132 -15.85 3.23 -4.95
N GLU A 133 -15.13 4.27 -4.53
CA GLU A 133 -14.65 5.36 -5.39
C GLU A 133 -13.11 5.48 -5.31
N PRO A 134 -12.35 4.49 -5.80
CA PRO A 134 -10.89 4.44 -5.63
C PRO A 134 -10.13 5.55 -6.38
N ILE A 135 -10.78 6.28 -7.29
CA ILE A 135 -10.20 7.33 -8.13
C ILE A 135 -10.98 8.63 -7.91
N PHE A 136 -10.30 9.69 -7.50
CA PHE A 136 -10.92 10.97 -7.09
C PHE A 136 -10.95 12.04 -8.19
N LYS A 137 -10.07 11.96 -9.20
CA LYS A 137 -9.99 12.88 -10.36
C LYS A 137 -8.89 12.43 -11.32
N GLY A 138 -9.26 12.03 -12.54
CA GLY A 138 -8.31 11.56 -13.55
C GLY A 138 -7.42 10.45 -12.99
N THR A 139 -6.12 10.69 -12.93
CA THR A 139 -5.12 9.70 -12.47
C THR A 139 -4.87 9.68 -10.96
N SER A 140 -5.63 10.46 -10.18
CA SER A 140 -5.46 10.57 -8.72
C SER A 140 -6.28 9.53 -7.96
N LEU A 141 -5.60 8.74 -7.13
CA LEU A 141 -6.21 7.79 -6.21
C LEU A 141 -6.89 8.49 -5.01
N SER A 142 -8.06 7.98 -4.62
CA SER A 142 -8.83 8.44 -3.46
C SER A 142 -8.40 7.70 -2.20
N THR A 143 -7.68 8.36 -1.31
CA THR A 143 -7.25 7.75 -0.04
C THR A 143 -8.25 7.92 1.10
N ARG A 144 -9.43 8.50 0.83
CA ARG A 144 -10.55 8.56 1.78
C ARG A 144 -11.10 7.16 1.99
N LEU A 145 -11.19 6.70 3.22
CA LEU A 145 -11.66 5.35 3.54
C LEU A 145 -13.07 5.38 4.11
N ASP A 146 -13.90 4.47 3.61
CA ASP A 146 -15.24 4.25 4.14
C ASP A 146 -15.14 3.42 5.42
N PHE A 147 -15.91 3.80 6.44
CA PHE A 147 -15.95 3.07 7.69
C PHE A 147 -17.36 2.99 8.25
N THR A 148 -17.58 1.97 9.08
CA THR A 148 -18.79 1.79 9.87
C THR A 148 -18.42 1.49 11.31
N LEU A 149 -19.29 1.92 12.23
CA LEU A 149 -19.21 1.55 13.64
C LEU A 149 -20.33 0.56 13.95
N ASP A 150 -20.06 -0.39 14.84
CA ASP A 150 -21.12 -1.22 15.40
C ASP A 150 -22.09 -0.39 16.27
N ALA A 151 -23.22 -0.99 16.65
CA ALA A 151 -24.26 -0.29 17.42
C ALA A 151 -23.75 0.26 18.78
N LYS A 152 -22.73 -0.39 19.35
CA LYS A 152 -22.11 0.01 20.62
C LYS A 152 -20.96 1.00 20.44
N LYS A 153 -20.54 1.25 19.19
CA LYS A 153 -19.36 2.05 18.81
C LYS A 153 -18.07 1.53 19.44
N GLU A 154 -18.00 0.23 19.66
CA GLU A 154 -16.85 -0.46 20.24
C GLU A 154 -15.98 -1.11 19.16
N THR A 155 -16.56 -1.32 17.97
CA THR A 155 -15.90 -1.93 16.83
C THR A 155 -16.02 -1.02 15.62
N ILE A 156 -14.92 -0.83 14.91
CA ILE A 156 -14.90 -0.15 13.61
C ILE A 156 -14.58 -1.17 12.52
N THR A 157 -15.26 -1.03 11.39
CA THR A 157 -14.92 -1.74 10.15
C THR A 157 -14.55 -0.71 9.10
N ILE A 158 -13.37 -0.87 8.48
CA ILE A 158 -12.90 -0.03 7.38
C ILE A 158 -12.81 -0.89 6.12
N GLU A 159 -13.43 -0.42 5.04
CA GLU A 159 -13.39 -1.06 3.72
C GLU A 159 -12.45 -0.32 2.79
N TYR A 160 -11.63 -1.06 2.05
CA TYR A 160 -10.60 -0.48 1.17
C TYR A 160 -10.28 -1.39 -0.02
N LYS A 161 -9.70 -0.78 -1.03
CA LYS A 161 -8.99 -1.45 -2.14
C LYS A 161 -7.50 -1.12 -2.07
N VAL A 162 -6.71 -1.80 -2.89
CA VAL A 162 -5.30 -1.46 -3.11
C VAL A 162 -5.19 -0.67 -4.39
N GLY A 163 -4.59 0.51 -4.33
CA GLY A 163 -4.25 1.31 -5.51
C GLY A 163 -2.74 1.43 -5.68
N LYS A 164 -2.27 1.41 -6.92
CA LYS A 164 -0.89 1.70 -7.31
C LYS A 164 -0.84 2.96 -8.15
N PHE A 165 -0.14 3.98 -7.67
CA PHE A 165 0.03 5.22 -8.41
C PHE A 165 1.10 5.05 -9.49
N LEU A 166 0.75 5.30 -10.76
CA LEU A 166 1.63 5.12 -11.92
C LEU A 166 2.16 6.45 -12.52
N GLY A 167 1.96 7.56 -11.82
CA GLY A 167 2.32 8.89 -12.31
C GLY A 167 1.10 9.69 -12.77
N LYS A 168 1.33 10.94 -13.19
CA LYS A 168 0.24 11.86 -13.57
C LYS A 168 -0.35 11.53 -14.94
N ASP A 169 0.43 10.88 -15.80
CA ASP A 169 0.11 10.63 -17.21
C ASP A 169 -0.37 9.19 -17.45
N ASN A 170 -0.48 8.39 -16.40
CA ASN A 170 -0.91 7.00 -16.47
C ASN A 170 -2.10 6.75 -15.55
N ASP A 171 -3.06 5.96 -16.01
CA ASP A 171 -4.16 5.52 -15.17
C ASP A 171 -3.63 4.70 -14.00
N PRO A 172 -4.13 4.94 -12.77
CA PRO A 172 -3.71 4.14 -11.63
C PRO A 172 -4.24 2.72 -11.77
N ASP A 173 -3.47 1.76 -11.26
CA ASP A 173 -3.92 0.37 -11.15
C ASP A 173 -4.64 0.19 -9.80
N VAL A 174 -5.77 -0.51 -9.80
CA VAL A 174 -6.64 -0.68 -8.62
C VAL A 174 -7.12 -2.12 -8.54
N SER A 175 -7.05 -2.71 -7.34
CA SER A 175 -7.52 -4.06 -7.11
C SER A 175 -9.00 -4.23 -7.48
N LYS A 176 -9.31 -5.36 -8.10
CA LYS A 176 -10.69 -5.71 -8.48
C LYS A 176 -11.55 -5.91 -7.25
N GLU A 177 -11.01 -6.68 -6.30
CA GLU A 177 -11.67 -6.99 -5.04
C GLU A 177 -11.38 -5.93 -3.97
N SER A 178 -12.39 -5.69 -3.15
CA SER A 178 -12.28 -4.91 -1.92
C SER A 178 -11.94 -5.83 -0.74
N ASN A 179 -11.29 -5.26 0.26
CA ASN A 179 -11.03 -5.90 1.55
C ASN A 179 -11.63 -5.08 2.69
N LYS A 180 -11.61 -5.67 3.87
CA LYS A 180 -11.98 -5.00 5.09
C LYS A 180 -11.09 -5.39 6.26
N SER A 181 -11.01 -4.48 7.21
CA SER A 181 -10.46 -4.73 8.53
C SER A 181 -11.48 -4.36 9.59
N THR A 182 -11.71 -5.26 10.52
CA THR A 182 -12.58 -5.02 11.67
C THR A 182 -11.75 -5.06 12.95
N ILE A 183 -11.80 -4.00 13.75
CA ILE A 183 -10.99 -3.87 14.96
C ILE A 183 -11.78 -3.28 16.13
N SER A 184 -11.51 -3.80 17.32
CA SER A 184 -12.02 -3.25 18.58
C SER A 184 -11.30 -1.94 18.90
N ILE A 185 -12.07 -0.89 19.17
CA ILE A 185 -11.61 0.44 19.58
C ILE A 185 -12.07 0.78 21.00
N LYS A 186 -12.45 -0.23 21.80
CA LYS A 186 -12.88 -0.06 23.20
C LYS A 186 -11.91 0.80 24.00
#